data_AF-A0A966QZZ2-F1
#
_entry.id   AF-A0A966QZZ2-F1
#
_cell.length_a   1.000
_cell.length_b   1.000
_cell.length_c   1.000
_cell.angle_alpha   90.00
_cell.angle_beta   90.00
_cell.angle_gamma   90.00
#
_symmetry.space_group_name_H-M   'P 1'
#
loop_
_entity.id
_entity.type
_entity.pdbx_description
1 polymer ?
#
loop_
_entity_poly.entity_id
_entity_poly.type
_entity_poly.pdbx_seq_one_letter_code
_entity_poly.pdbx_strand_id
1 'polypeptide(L)'
;ALKSLKMEIHGKAAQIPSLKNRKRHGGKVPFLDPAIKYRLRVLDYLYKKTLSQHNIPPLSWGTQKVVLIVICARRKVSFDADNVLTTVRDWLEPSVKKFGKGVGKSRGWGIGLVDNDKYITGLNKEFFGI
;
A
#
# COMPACT_ATOMS: atom_id res chain seq x y z
N ALA A 1 -6.83 -18.03 18.84
CA ALA A 1 -5.64 -18.13 17.97
C ALA A 1 -5.49 -16.84 17.17
N LEU A 2 -4.28 -16.30 17.03
CA LEU A 2 -3.99 -15.21 16.09
C LEU A 2 -4.33 -15.70 14.68
N LYS A 3 -5.34 -15.12 14.04
CA LYS A 3 -5.66 -15.42 12.64
C LYS A 3 -4.58 -14.78 11.77
N SER A 4 -3.66 -15.58 11.25
CA SER A 4 -2.66 -15.12 10.29
C SER A 4 -3.18 -15.32 8.87
N LEU A 5 -3.19 -14.26 8.07
CA LEU A 5 -3.37 -14.34 6.63
C LEU A 5 -2.01 -14.24 5.96
N LYS A 6 -1.66 -15.23 5.15
CA LYS A 6 -0.47 -15.20 4.30
C LYS A 6 -0.89 -15.05 2.85
N MET A 7 -0.36 -14.05 2.17
CA MET A 7 -0.54 -13.83 0.74
C MET A 7 0.84 -13.71 0.10
N GLU A 8 1.09 -14.56 -0.91
CA GLU A 8 2.32 -14.49 -1.71
C GLU A 8 1.98 -13.93 -3.08
N ILE A 9 2.73 -12.90 -3.51
CA ILE A 9 2.56 -12.26 -4.81
C ILE A 9 3.84 -12.46 -5.59
N HIS A 10 3.72 -12.96 -6.82
CA HIS A 10 4.85 -13.22 -7.72
C HIS A 10 4.79 -12.39 -9.00
N GLY A 11 5.90 -12.34 -9.73
CA GLY A 11 5.99 -11.69 -11.03
C GLY A 11 5.90 -10.16 -10.98
N LYS A 12 5.36 -9.54 -12.03
CA LYS A 12 5.31 -8.07 -12.16
C LYS A 12 4.47 -7.39 -11.08
N ALA A 13 3.45 -8.07 -10.54
CA ALA A 13 2.61 -7.55 -9.48
C ALA A 13 3.34 -7.48 -8.12
N ALA A 14 4.37 -8.31 -7.91
CA ALA A 14 5.20 -8.31 -6.71
C ALA A 14 6.10 -7.07 -6.63
N GLN A 15 6.26 -6.34 -7.73
CA GLN A 15 6.96 -5.06 -7.74
C GLN A 15 6.06 -3.97 -7.17
N ILE A 16 5.92 -3.96 -5.83
CA ILE A 16 5.21 -2.93 -5.09
C ILE A 16 5.77 -1.57 -5.56
N PRO A 17 4.91 -0.72 -6.15
CA PRO A 17 5.37 0.58 -6.64
C PRO A 17 5.83 1.44 -5.47
N SER A 18 6.81 2.30 -5.69
CA SER A 18 7.10 3.40 -4.76
C SER A 18 6.21 4.59 -5.14
N LEU A 19 5.24 4.94 -4.30
CA LEU A 19 4.54 6.22 -4.29
C LEU A 19 5.53 7.33 -3.96
N LYS A 20 6.39 7.69 -4.91
CA LYS A 20 7.01 9.00 -4.83
C LYS A 20 5.95 9.99 -5.26
N ASN A 21 5.44 10.79 -4.32
CA ASN A 21 4.58 11.92 -4.63
C ASN A 21 5.31 12.85 -5.60
N ARG A 22 5.14 12.64 -6.90
CA ARG A 22 5.65 13.55 -7.92
C ARG A 22 4.67 14.70 -7.96
N LYS A 23 5.19 15.92 -7.84
CA LYS A 23 4.37 17.11 -7.99
C LYS A 23 4.40 17.53 -9.47
N ARG A 24 3.24 17.64 -10.12
CA ARG A 24 3.11 18.26 -11.47
C ARG A 24 2.88 19.77 -11.34
N HIS A 25 3.04 20.51 -12.44
CA HIS A 25 2.86 21.97 -12.53
C HIS A 25 3.78 22.75 -11.57
N GLY A 26 5.10 22.66 -11.76
CA GLY A 26 6.07 23.42 -10.97
C GLY A 26 6.02 23.14 -9.46
N GLY A 27 5.61 21.93 -9.06
CA GLY A 27 5.57 21.56 -7.65
C GLY A 27 4.22 21.77 -6.93
N LYS A 28 3.14 22.13 -7.63
CA LYS A 28 1.89 22.57 -6.99
C LYS A 28 0.79 21.51 -6.86
N VAL A 29 0.78 20.50 -7.74
CA VAL A 29 -0.31 19.50 -7.78
C VAL A 29 0.23 18.10 -7.50
N PRO A 30 -0.27 17.39 -6.47
CA PRO A 30 0.03 15.98 -6.27
C PRO A 30 -0.36 15.19 -7.52
N PHE A 31 0.59 14.45 -8.09
CA PHE A 31 0.34 13.59 -9.23
C PHE A 31 0.72 12.15 -8.88
N LEU A 32 -0.25 11.26 -9.04
CA LEU A 32 -0.01 9.84 -9.03
C LEU A 32 0.15 9.35 -10.47
N ASP A 33 1.26 8.66 -10.74
CA ASP A 33 1.48 7.99 -12.00
C ASP A 33 0.36 6.94 -12.26
N PRO A 34 -0.34 6.98 -13.41
CA PRO A 34 -1.35 6.00 -13.76
C PRO A 34 -0.85 4.55 -13.64
N ALA A 35 0.39 4.26 -14.03
CA ALA A 35 0.97 2.93 -13.92
C ALA A 35 1.06 2.46 -12.47
N ILE A 36 1.40 3.36 -11.54
CA ILE A 36 1.40 3.06 -10.10
C ILE A 36 -0.04 2.80 -9.62
N LYS A 37 -1.00 3.64 -10.02
CA LYS A 37 -2.42 3.44 -9.68
C LYS A 37 -2.94 2.07 -10.14
N TYR A 38 -2.62 1.66 -11.37
CA TYR A 38 -3.02 0.34 -11.87
C TYR A 38 -2.39 -0.79 -11.07
N ARG A 39 -1.11 -0.68 -10.69
CA ARG A 39 -0.46 -1.68 -9.83
C ARG A 39 -1.13 -1.78 -8.45
N LEU A 40 -1.49 -0.66 -7.83
CA LEU A 40 -2.22 -0.67 -6.56
C LEU A 40 -3.59 -1.35 -6.69
N ARG A 41 -4.31 -1.13 -7.79
CA ARG A 41 -5.56 -1.85 -8.06
C ARG A 41 -5.36 -3.36 -8.27
N VAL A 42 -4.25 -3.76 -8.88
CA VAL A 42 -3.88 -5.18 -8.97
C VAL A 42 -3.64 -5.76 -7.58
N LEU A 43 -2.94 -5.05 -6.69
CA LEU A 43 -2.76 -5.48 -5.30
C LEU A 43 -4.12 -5.60 -4.57
N ASP A 44 -5.03 -4.65 -4.74
CA ASP A 44 -6.39 -4.74 -4.19
C ASP A 44 -7.12 -6.00 -4.65
N TYR A 45 -7.05 -6.30 -5.96
CA TYR A 45 -7.67 -7.48 -6.55
C TYR A 45 -7.06 -8.76 -5.96
N LEU A 46 -5.73 -8.86 -5.88
CA LEU A 46 -5.04 -10.03 -5.34
C LEU A 46 -5.41 -10.26 -3.87
N TYR A 47 -5.48 -9.20 -3.08
CA TYR A 47 -5.92 -9.29 -1.68
C TYR A 47 -7.35 -9.81 -1.56
N LYS A 48 -8.30 -9.21 -2.28
CA LYS A 48 -9.71 -9.63 -2.26
C LYS A 48 -9.89 -11.06 -2.76
N LYS A 49 -9.16 -11.43 -3.82
CA LYS A 49 -9.14 -12.79 -4.35
C LYS A 49 -8.64 -13.78 -3.30
N THR A 50 -7.56 -13.45 -2.59
CA THR A 50 -7.00 -14.28 -1.52
C THR A 50 -8.01 -14.47 -0.39
N LEU A 51 -8.65 -13.39 0.08
CA LEU A 51 -9.71 -13.50 1.09
C LEU A 51 -10.84 -14.43 0.65
N SER A 52 -11.33 -14.26 -0.58
CA SER A 52 -12.38 -15.09 -1.16
C SER A 52 -11.97 -16.56 -1.29
N GLN A 53 -10.75 -16.85 -1.73
CA GLN A 53 -10.23 -18.22 -1.86
C GLN A 53 -10.15 -18.95 -0.52
N HIS A 54 -9.91 -18.22 0.57
CA HIS A 54 -9.84 -18.77 1.92
C HIS A 54 -11.16 -18.64 2.70
N ASN A 55 -12.26 -18.18 2.08
CA ASN A 55 -13.54 -17.90 2.74
C ASN A 55 -13.41 -16.97 3.96
N ILE A 56 -12.48 -16.01 3.88
CA ILE A 56 -12.23 -15.04 4.94
C ILE A 56 -13.08 -13.79 4.62
N PRO A 57 -13.90 -13.30 5.57
CA PRO A 57 -14.64 -12.06 5.36
C PRO A 57 -13.69 -10.86 5.23
N PRO A 58 -14.15 -9.72 4.68
CA PRO A 58 -13.36 -8.50 4.64
C PRO A 58 -12.79 -8.16 6.03
N LEU A 59 -11.47 -8.01 6.11
CA LEU A 59 -10.78 -7.68 7.35
C LEU A 59 -10.69 -6.16 7.53
N SER A 60 -10.89 -5.70 8.75
CA SER A 60 -10.63 -4.32 9.14
C SER A 60 -10.27 -4.23 10.62
N TRP A 61 -9.29 -3.40 10.94
CA TRP A 61 -8.93 -2.97 12.28
C TRP A 61 -9.50 -1.57 12.62
N GLY A 62 -10.16 -0.90 11.67
CA GLY A 62 -10.73 0.43 11.84
C GLY A 62 -9.67 1.44 12.31
N THR A 63 -9.84 1.94 13.54
CA THR A 63 -8.97 2.94 14.18
C THR A 63 -7.96 2.35 15.16
N GLN A 64 -7.84 1.02 15.26
CA GLN A 64 -6.85 0.39 16.13
C GLN A 64 -5.42 0.69 15.65
N LYS A 65 -4.50 0.88 16.60
CA LYS A 65 -3.08 1.06 16.28
C LYS A 65 -2.48 -0.24 15.77
N VAL A 66 -1.84 -0.20 14.60
CA VAL A 66 -1.21 -1.35 13.96
C VAL A 66 0.27 -1.12 13.73
N VAL A 67 1.06 -2.19 13.83
CA VAL A 67 2.48 -2.17 13.47
C VAL A 67 2.62 -2.74 12.07
N LEU A 68 3.20 -1.96 11.15
CA LEU A 68 3.53 -2.37 9.80
C LEU A 68 5.04 -2.57 9.69
N ILE A 69 5.47 -3.79 9.39
CA ILE A 69 6.87 -4.11 9.11
C ILE A 69 7.00 -4.34 7.60
N VAL A 70 7.84 -3.55 6.94
CA VAL A 70 8.19 -3.73 5.53
C VAL A 70 9.63 -4.19 5.44
N ILE A 71 9.82 -5.42 4.95
CA ILE A 71 11.14 -6.01 4.72
C ILE A 71 11.38 -6.02 3.22
N CYS A 72 12.44 -5.33 2.79
CA CYS A 72 12.80 -5.23 1.38
C CYS A 72 14.10 -5.98 1.12
N ALA A 73 14.12 -6.80 0.08
CA ALA A 73 15.36 -7.38 -0.42
C ALA A 73 16.26 -6.29 -1.04
N ARG A 74 17.58 -6.47 -0.93
CA ARG A 74 18.58 -5.60 -1.57
C ARG A 74 18.34 -5.52 -3.07
N ARG A 75 18.48 -4.31 -3.62
CA ARG A 75 18.36 -4.06 -5.07
C ARG A 75 19.67 -3.50 -5.62
N LYS A 76 19.94 -3.78 -6.91
CA LYS A 76 21.10 -3.23 -7.63
C LYS A 76 20.95 -1.76 -8.03
N VAL A 77 19.75 -1.20 -7.85
CA VAL A 77 19.40 0.17 -8.21
C VAL A 77 19.09 0.98 -6.96
N SER A 78 19.18 2.31 -7.05
CA SER A 78 18.71 3.20 -5.99
C SER A 78 17.29 2.82 -5.59
N PHE A 79 17.11 2.52 -4.31
CA PHE A 79 15.88 2.08 -3.72
C PHE A 79 15.64 2.90 -2.46
N ASP A 80 14.39 3.28 -2.25
CA ASP A 80 13.99 4.12 -1.13
C ASP A 80 12.91 3.35 -0.37
N ALA A 81 13.33 2.71 0.73
CA ALA A 81 12.46 1.92 1.57
C ALA A 81 11.35 2.74 2.23
N ASP A 82 11.56 4.05 2.47
CA ASP A 82 10.54 4.94 3.05
C ASP A 82 9.39 5.18 2.07
N ASN A 83 9.70 5.33 0.78
CA ASN A 83 8.66 5.44 -0.25
C ASN A 83 7.83 4.15 -0.34
N VAL A 84 8.45 2.97 -0.18
CA VAL A 84 7.70 1.70 -0.15
C VAL A 84 6.85 1.61 1.10
N LEU A 85 7.39 1.95 2.28
CA LEU A 85 6.63 1.97 3.52
C LEU A 85 5.40 2.88 3.41
N THR A 86 5.59 4.10 2.89
CA THR A 86 4.51 5.05 2.62
C THR A 86 3.48 4.46 1.65
N THR A 87 3.93 3.74 0.62
CA THR A 87 3.01 3.10 -0.34
C THR A 87 2.15 2.02 0.29
N VAL A 88 2.76 1.18 1.12
CA VAL A 88 2.03 0.11 1.79
C VAL A 88 1.06 0.71 2.81
N ARG A 89 1.47 1.73 3.58
CA ARG A 89 0.56 2.48 4.46
C ARG A 89 -0.67 3.01 3.72
N ASP A 90 -0.43 3.72 2.61
CA ASP A 90 -1.51 4.24 1.76
C ASP A 90 -2.39 3.09 1.25
N TRP A 91 -1.82 1.98 0.80
CA TRP A 91 -2.58 0.84 0.28
C TRP A 91 -3.48 0.20 1.35
N LEU A 92 -3.05 0.15 2.62
CA LEU A 92 -3.84 -0.42 3.71
C LEU A 92 -5.11 0.39 4.03
N GLU A 93 -5.15 1.68 3.69
CA GLU A 93 -6.31 2.55 3.90
C GLU A 93 -7.50 2.21 2.98
N PRO A 94 -8.71 2.80 3.18
CA PRO A 94 -9.86 2.52 2.33
C PRO A 94 -9.79 3.20 0.96
N SER A 95 -10.31 2.53 -0.08
CA SER A 95 -10.35 3.08 -1.45
C SER A 95 -11.21 4.32 -1.63
N VAL A 96 -12.12 4.56 -0.70
CA VAL A 96 -12.99 5.73 -0.65
C VAL A 96 -12.31 6.97 -0.05
N LYS A 97 -11.11 6.85 0.51
CA LYS A 97 -10.35 8.00 1.04
C LYS A 97 -10.15 9.05 -0.06
N LYS A 98 -10.37 10.32 0.29
CA LYS A 98 -10.21 11.46 -0.61
C LYS A 98 -8.76 11.59 -1.04
N PHE A 99 -8.53 11.89 -2.32
CA PHE A 99 -7.20 12.16 -2.87
C PHE A 99 -7.16 13.51 -3.59
N GLY A 100 -6.27 14.40 -3.14
CA GLY A 100 -6.17 15.77 -3.64
C GLY A 100 -7.25 16.72 -3.11
N LYS A 101 -7.30 17.94 -3.66
CA LYS A 101 -8.20 19.02 -3.24
C LYS A 101 -9.58 19.00 -3.92
N GLY A 102 -9.86 18.04 -4.80
CA GLY A 102 -11.13 17.96 -5.53
C GLY A 102 -12.22 17.31 -4.68
N VAL A 103 -13.34 18.01 -4.50
CA VAL A 103 -14.54 17.46 -3.85
C VAL A 103 -15.01 16.22 -4.63
N GLY A 104 -15.23 15.10 -3.93
CA GLY A 104 -15.79 13.87 -4.51
C GLY A 104 -14.83 12.89 -5.19
N LYS A 105 -13.54 13.20 -5.34
CA LYS A 105 -12.58 12.25 -5.95
C LYS A 105 -12.00 11.30 -4.90
N SER A 106 -12.58 10.10 -4.83
CA SER A 106 -11.96 8.97 -4.15
C SER A 106 -10.70 8.54 -4.90
N ARG A 107 -9.71 8.02 -4.17
CA ARG A 107 -8.48 7.50 -4.79
C ARG A 107 -8.75 6.28 -5.68
N GLY A 108 -9.69 5.42 -5.26
CA GLY A 108 -10.08 4.24 -6.03
C GLY A 108 -9.01 3.14 -6.06
N TRP A 109 -8.17 3.08 -5.01
CA TRP A 109 -7.29 1.97 -4.64
C TRP A 109 -7.20 1.83 -3.11
N GLY A 110 -6.90 0.66 -2.61
CA GLY A 110 -6.69 0.37 -1.18
C GLY A 110 -7.75 -0.54 -0.57
N ILE A 111 -7.35 -1.26 0.48
CA ILE A 111 -8.07 -2.43 0.99
C ILE A 111 -8.94 -2.15 2.22
N GLY A 112 -8.81 -0.98 2.85
CA GLY A 112 -9.66 -0.61 4.00
C GLY A 112 -9.38 -1.40 5.28
N LEU A 113 -8.14 -1.87 5.42
CA LEU A 113 -7.71 -2.62 6.60
C LEU A 113 -7.55 -1.71 7.82
N VAL A 114 -7.21 -0.44 7.62
CA VAL A 114 -7.23 0.63 8.62
C VAL A 114 -7.89 1.88 8.04
N ASP A 115 -8.51 2.72 8.87
CA ASP A 115 -9.22 3.91 8.38
C ASP A 115 -8.28 5.03 7.94
N ASN A 116 -7.10 5.10 8.54
CA ASN A 116 -6.12 6.15 8.32
C ASN A 116 -4.69 5.70 8.69
N ASP A 117 -3.70 6.20 7.97
CA ASP A 117 -2.27 5.95 8.14
C ASP A 117 -1.72 6.43 9.48
N LYS A 118 -2.35 7.42 10.13
CA LYS A 118 -2.00 7.85 11.49
C LYS A 118 -2.10 6.72 12.53
N TYR A 119 -2.88 5.67 12.24
CA TYR A 119 -3.00 4.49 13.09
C TYR A 119 -1.92 3.44 12.81
N ILE A 120 -1.06 3.66 11.82
CA ILE A 120 0.01 2.73 11.43
C ILE A 120 1.36 3.23 11.96
N THR A 121 1.93 2.51 12.93
CA THR A 121 3.35 2.64 13.26
C THR A 121 4.13 1.77 12.28
N GLY A 122 5.00 2.37 11.48
CA GLY A 122 5.73 1.63 10.43
C GLY A 122 7.21 1.52 10.75
N LEU A 123 7.77 0.34 10.50
CA LEU A 123 9.18 0.02 10.59
C LEU A 123 9.61 -0.54 9.23
N ASN A 124 10.60 0.08 8.61
CA ASN A 124 11.25 -0.45 7.42
C ASN A 124 12.69 -0.84 7.74
N LYS A 125 13.12 -1.99 7.24
CA LYS A 125 14.51 -2.43 7.37
C LYS A 125 14.97 -2.97 6.03
N GLU A 126 16.04 -2.39 5.51
CA GLU A 126 16.80 -2.99 4.43
C GLU A 126 17.70 -4.07 5.03
N PHE A 127 17.52 -5.31 4.59
CA PHE A 127 18.44 -6.38 4.99
C PHE A 127 19.66 -6.36 4.07
N PHE A 128 20.80 -6.02 4.66
CA PHE A 128 22.10 -6.36 4.11
C PHE A 128 22.30 -7.87 4.38
N GLY A 129 22.01 -8.70 3.40
CA GLY A 129 22.49 -10.08 3.42
C GLY A 129 24.02 -10.07 3.37
N ILE A 130 24.63 -10.77 4.33
CA ILE A 130 26.01 -11.28 4.28
C ILE A 130 26.14 -12.19 3.06
#